data_AF-A0A0N9N806-F1
#
_entry.id   AF-A0A0N9N806-F1
#
_cell.length_a   1.000
_cell.length_b   1.000
_cell.length_c   1.000
_cell.angle_alpha   90.00
_cell.angle_beta   90.00
_cell.angle_gamma   90.00
#
_symmetry.space_group_name_H-M   'P 1'
#
loop_
_entity.id
_entity.type
_entity.pdbx_description
1 polymer ?
#
loop_
_entity_poly.entity_id
_entity_poly.type
_entity_poly.pdbx_seq_one_letter_code
_entity_poly.pdbx_strand_id
1 'polypeptide(L)'
;MTLPAVPQAHAGPAPCVPFGTAQAPPGVPSTGDRTGLNTFPRYTGTHAPARVDMRTETTQFNRYWEFALLDSGRLVTRPRATRTWRTVRLPSCLSGKLRAISLDDDELVGIDRAGWIYTMDNVNQSPLLWNWTSAWGAMLWTAPGRKLPDDRTGGWALSVTSPRDNRAYLDIAGRVHPSGMAKMTMIPALTGDGSRITYADPWLPNDDSYEVGSPLGGRFQSVALAASASTMFVTNRYGDMFTRTFDFDSSGSDSVFFRYSWEPQTGKPSATNLMQETWDRSTAAVQLPAPDWTRQPKIPGEITSALTVVSPRPGPEQRELRVEGRRDGATGFWHKELHAKAWSFTPTGTPLQGTVLENSATDRSSETLAAPKPWNLSASLPSRSAAVDAQTLIDIGLPYSVVDPRLLDRVGLKAAPSGYRLSVANFDPAVTSRAATVTTRSGTRIPVLLHTADGMRMTPGHVGLTKTPRHLIGAIEIPRDVYRARANDPEVRRFVDAWMRGKRITPITLSATTTDLVVR
;
A
#
# COMPACT_ATOMS: atom_id res chain seq x y z
N MET A 1 43.43 -23.26 -24.04
CA MET A 1 42.89 -22.20 -23.17
C MET A 1 41.46 -21.94 -23.61
N THR A 2 40.49 -22.57 -22.96
CA THR A 2 39.05 -22.38 -23.22
C THR A 2 38.61 -21.06 -22.59
N LEU A 3 38.11 -20.14 -23.40
CA LEU A 3 37.47 -18.92 -22.91
C LEU A 3 36.27 -19.29 -22.02
N PRO A 4 36.06 -18.61 -20.87
CA PRO A 4 34.87 -18.86 -20.07
C PRO A 4 33.64 -18.45 -20.86
N ALA A 5 32.65 -19.34 -20.90
CA ALA A 5 31.34 -19.03 -21.45
C ALA A 5 30.74 -17.82 -20.69
N VAL A 6 30.39 -16.78 -21.43
CA VAL A 6 29.58 -15.67 -20.92
C VAL A 6 28.28 -16.28 -20.38
N PRO A 7 27.92 -16.07 -19.10
CA PRO A 7 26.63 -16.53 -18.60
C PRO A 7 25.54 -15.87 -19.44
N GLN A 8 24.73 -16.66 -20.13
CA GLN A 8 23.48 -16.15 -20.71
C GLN A 8 22.65 -15.56 -19.57
N ALA A 9 22.54 -14.23 -19.54
CA ALA A 9 21.60 -13.55 -18.67
C ALA A 9 20.19 -14.00 -19.05
N HIS A 10 19.52 -14.78 -18.18
CA HIS A 10 18.09 -15.02 -18.33
C HIS A 10 17.38 -13.67 -18.25
N ALA A 11 16.83 -13.19 -19.37
CA ALA A 11 16.19 -11.88 -19.50
C ALA A 11 14.80 -11.79 -18.82
N GLY A 12 14.31 -12.89 -18.25
CA GLY A 12 12.98 -13.02 -17.66
C GLY A 12 12.99 -13.90 -16.39
N PRO A 13 11.82 -14.12 -15.77
CA PRO A 13 11.68 -15.04 -14.65
C PRO A 13 12.04 -16.48 -15.07
N ALA A 14 12.24 -17.34 -14.09
CA ALA A 14 12.67 -18.72 -14.32
C ALA A 14 11.63 -19.47 -15.18
N PRO A 15 12.01 -20.01 -16.36
CA PRO A 15 11.06 -20.42 -17.40
C PRO A 15 10.28 -21.69 -17.07
N CYS A 16 10.67 -22.44 -16.04
CA CYS A 16 9.94 -23.64 -15.61
C CYS A 16 8.82 -23.35 -14.60
N VAL A 17 8.70 -22.10 -14.15
CA VAL A 17 7.61 -21.71 -13.24
C VAL A 17 6.36 -21.50 -14.09
N PRO A 18 5.23 -22.16 -13.76
CA PRO A 18 3.99 -21.97 -14.49
C PRO A 18 3.58 -20.49 -14.60
N PHE A 19 2.81 -20.20 -15.65
CA PHE A 19 2.15 -18.92 -15.82
C PHE A 19 0.65 -19.10 -15.51
N GLY A 20 0.08 -18.20 -14.70
CA GLY A 20 -1.37 -18.05 -14.61
C GLY A 20 -2.11 -19.03 -13.71
N THR A 21 -1.84 -18.99 -12.40
CA THR A 21 -2.63 -19.72 -11.39
C THR A 21 -3.02 -18.88 -10.16
N ALA A 22 -2.67 -17.58 -10.17
CA ALA A 22 -2.94 -16.69 -9.05
C ALA A 22 -4.44 -16.44 -8.90
N GLN A 23 -4.89 -16.46 -7.64
CA GLN A 23 -6.24 -16.16 -7.18
C GLN A 23 -7.31 -17.08 -7.81
N ALA A 24 -6.92 -18.31 -8.18
CA ALA A 24 -7.80 -19.31 -8.79
C ALA A 24 -7.90 -20.57 -7.89
N PRO A 25 -9.10 -20.91 -7.37
CA PRO A 25 -10.36 -20.18 -7.47
C PRO A 25 -10.39 -18.94 -6.55
N PRO A 26 -11.13 -17.88 -6.90
CA PRO A 26 -11.20 -16.67 -6.08
C PRO A 26 -12.03 -16.89 -4.80
N GLY A 27 -11.52 -16.41 -3.66
CA GLY A 27 -12.25 -16.31 -2.39
C GLY A 27 -12.68 -17.64 -1.73
N VAL A 28 -11.95 -18.73 -1.97
CA VAL A 28 -12.13 -20.01 -1.27
C VAL A 28 -11.95 -19.82 0.24
N PRO A 29 -12.81 -20.41 1.11
CA PRO A 29 -12.66 -20.31 2.57
C PRO A 29 -11.28 -20.76 3.05
N SER A 30 -10.63 -20.00 3.93
CA SER A 30 -9.39 -20.42 4.59
C SER A 30 -9.66 -21.63 5.49
N THR A 31 -9.07 -22.79 5.17
CA THR A 31 -9.30 -24.05 5.90
C THR A 31 -8.15 -24.41 6.84
N GLY A 32 -6.92 -24.01 6.50
CA GLY A 32 -5.73 -24.53 7.17
C GLY A 32 -5.57 -26.05 7.01
N ASP A 33 -6.23 -26.63 6.01
CA ASP A 33 -6.18 -28.06 5.73
C ASP A 33 -4.73 -28.49 5.47
N ARG A 34 -4.35 -29.63 6.06
CA ARG A 34 -2.99 -30.18 5.99
C ARG A 34 -2.86 -31.34 5.01
N THR A 35 -3.95 -31.71 4.32
CA THR A 35 -3.96 -32.77 3.32
C THR A 35 -2.84 -32.55 2.30
N GLY A 36 -2.09 -33.61 1.97
CA GLY A 36 -0.93 -33.53 1.07
C GLY A 36 0.38 -33.11 1.72
N LEU A 37 0.39 -32.53 2.92
CA LEU A 37 1.63 -32.15 3.62
C LEU A 37 2.57 -33.35 3.82
N ASN A 38 2.01 -34.53 4.08
CA ASN A 38 2.77 -35.76 4.28
C ASN A 38 3.55 -36.21 3.03
N THR A 39 3.17 -35.75 1.83
CA THR A 39 3.87 -36.01 0.57
C THR A 39 5.15 -35.18 0.42
N PHE A 40 5.30 -34.11 1.20
CA PHE A 40 6.53 -33.32 1.23
C PHE A 40 7.59 -34.05 2.05
N PRO A 41 8.84 -34.18 1.54
CA PRO A 41 9.91 -34.85 2.28
C PRO A 41 10.12 -34.19 3.65
N ARG A 42 10.26 -35.00 4.69
CA ARG A 42 10.65 -34.51 6.01
C ARG A 42 12.01 -33.84 5.90
N TYR A 43 12.15 -32.64 6.43
CA TYR A 43 13.45 -31.99 6.56
C TYR A 43 14.17 -32.58 7.78
N THR A 44 15.36 -33.15 7.56
CA THR A 44 16.17 -33.82 8.59
C THR A 44 17.41 -33.02 9.00
N GLY A 45 17.65 -31.86 8.38
CA GLY A 45 18.78 -31.00 8.73
C GLY A 45 18.53 -30.23 10.03
N THR A 46 19.61 -29.62 10.56
CA THR A 46 19.59 -28.87 11.82
C THR A 46 19.39 -27.36 11.66
N HIS A 47 19.50 -26.84 10.43
CA HIS A 47 19.44 -25.40 10.15
C HIS A 47 18.02 -24.78 10.15
N ALA A 48 16.96 -25.57 10.30
CA ALA A 48 15.61 -25.02 10.36
C ALA A 48 15.35 -24.43 11.76
N PRO A 49 14.69 -23.27 11.86
CA PRO A 49 14.51 -22.61 13.15
C PRO A 49 13.59 -23.42 14.06
N ALA A 50 13.87 -23.40 15.36
CA ALA A 50 13.01 -24.02 16.36
C ALA A 50 11.66 -23.29 16.46
N ARG A 51 11.66 -21.96 16.27
CA ARG A 51 10.53 -21.05 16.41
C ARG A 51 10.57 -19.96 15.35
N VAL A 52 9.39 -19.45 14.97
CA VAL A 52 9.24 -18.32 14.04
C VAL A 52 8.35 -17.27 14.72
N ASP A 53 8.99 -16.25 15.30
CA ASP A 53 8.31 -15.18 16.04
C ASP A 53 8.21 -13.86 15.28
N MET A 54 9.15 -13.63 14.36
CA MET A 54 9.23 -12.46 13.51
C MET A 54 9.06 -12.87 12.06
N ARG A 55 8.39 -12.02 11.27
CA ARG A 55 8.36 -12.10 9.81
C ARG A 55 9.58 -11.37 9.26
N THR A 56 10.58 -12.12 8.81
CA THR A 56 11.80 -11.64 8.16
C THR A 56 11.88 -12.21 6.74
N GLU A 57 12.85 -11.78 5.95
CA GLU A 57 13.04 -12.32 4.60
C GLU A 57 13.33 -13.83 4.56
N THR A 58 13.66 -14.46 5.70
CA THR A 58 13.95 -15.89 5.79
C THR A 58 13.01 -16.65 6.70
N THR A 59 12.21 -15.99 7.54
CA THR A 59 11.21 -16.67 8.38
C THR A 59 9.87 -15.97 8.28
N GLN A 60 8.81 -16.72 8.01
CA GLN A 60 7.49 -16.16 7.75
C GLN A 60 6.40 -17.00 8.41
N PHE A 61 5.28 -16.39 8.77
CA PHE A 61 4.15 -17.11 9.33
C PHE A 61 2.84 -16.39 9.07
N ASN A 62 1.77 -17.18 8.94
CA ASN A 62 0.39 -16.71 8.96
C ASN A 62 -0.38 -17.43 10.08
N ARG A 63 -1.71 -17.42 10.01
CA ARG A 63 -2.58 -18.07 11.01
C ARG A 63 -2.38 -19.59 11.10
N TYR A 64 -1.98 -20.25 10.02
CA TYR A 64 -1.98 -21.71 9.88
C TYR A 64 -0.59 -22.32 9.71
N TRP A 65 0.32 -21.59 9.08
CA TRP A 65 1.61 -22.11 8.61
C TRP A 65 2.79 -21.25 9.06
N GLU A 66 3.94 -21.90 9.21
CA GLU A 66 5.26 -21.28 9.31
C GLU A 66 6.09 -21.73 8.13
N PHE A 67 6.89 -20.81 7.60
CA PHE A 67 7.85 -21.05 6.55
C PHE A 67 9.23 -20.55 6.98
N ALA A 68 10.27 -21.26 6.56
CA ALA A 68 11.63 -20.81 6.66
C ALA A 68 12.37 -21.05 5.35
N LEU A 69 13.12 -20.05 4.89
CA LEU A 69 14.06 -20.14 3.80
C LEU A 69 15.45 -20.35 4.39
N LEU A 70 16.03 -21.52 4.15
CA LEU A 70 17.36 -21.88 4.62
C LEU A 70 18.43 -21.26 3.70
N ASP A 71 19.65 -21.04 4.20
CA ASP A 71 20.78 -20.48 3.42
C ASP A 71 21.08 -21.25 2.12
N SER A 72 20.75 -22.54 2.09
CA SER A 72 20.80 -23.39 0.89
C SER A 72 19.79 -23.01 -0.21
N GLY A 73 18.93 -22.02 0.02
CA GLY A 73 17.80 -21.65 -0.85
C GLY A 73 16.63 -22.64 -0.78
N ARG A 74 16.63 -23.54 0.21
CA ARG A 74 15.57 -24.53 0.42
C ARG A 74 14.45 -23.93 1.27
N LEU A 75 13.23 -23.95 0.74
CA LEU A 75 12.02 -23.56 1.47
C LEU A 75 11.48 -24.75 2.27
N VAL A 76 11.30 -24.55 3.58
CA VAL A 76 10.66 -25.51 4.47
C VAL A 76 9.39 -24.92 5.09
N THR A 77 8.41 -25.78 5.38
CA THR A 77 7.14 -25.42 6.00
C THR A 77 6.79 -26.35 7.14
N ARG A 78 5.96 -25.87 8.07
CA ARG A 78 5.25 -26.68 9.05
C ARG A 78 3.93 -25.99 9.44
N PRO A 79 2.91 -26.74 9.88
CA PRO A 79 1.77 -26.11 10.54
C PRO A 79 2.21 -25.39 11.81
N ARG A 80 1.57 -24.27 12.13
CA ARG A 80 1.80 -23.50 13.35
C ARG A 80 1.73 -24.40 14.58
N ALA A 81 2.60 -24.11 15.56
CA ALA A 81 2.74 -24.85 16.82
C ALA A 81 3.09 -26.35 16.67
N THR A 82 3.63 -26.77 15.52
CA THR A 82 4.22 -28.11 15.36
C THR A 82 5.74 -28.04 15.27
N ARG A 83 6.43 -29.19 15.38
CA ARG A 83 7.90 -29.24 15.39
C ARG A 83 8.52 -29.75 14.10
N THR A 84 7.76 -30.45 13.27
CA THR A 84 8.33 -31.17 12.12
C THR A 84 8.30 -30.32 10.87
N TRP A 85 9.48 -29.88 10.44
CA TRP A 85 9.67 -29.21 9.16
C TRP A 85 9.61 -30.19 7.99
N ARG A 86 9.02 -29.75 6.89
CA ARG A 86 9.00 -30.46 5.60
C ARG A 86 9.45 -29.55 4.48
N THR A 87 10.13 -30.12 3.49
CA THR A 87 10.66 -29.37 2.35
C THR A 87 9.54 -29.11 1.35
N VAL A 88 9.23 -27.83 1.10
CA VAL A 88 8.24 -27.42 0.10
C VAL A 88 8.79 -27.78 -1.28
N ARG A 89 7.96 -28.37 -2.13
CA ARG A 89 8.34 -28.67 -3.51
C ARG A 89 8.27 -27.38 -4.33
N LEU A 90 9.43 -26.91 -4.79
CA LEU A 90 9.53 -25.81 -5.74
C LEU A 90 9.69 -26.38 -7.16
N PRO A 91 9.27 -25.64 -8.21
CA PRO A 91 9.72 -25.92 -9.58
C PRO A 91 11.24 -26.09 -9.62
N SER A 92 11.74 -27.05 -10.41
CA SER A 92 13.16 -27.46 -10.38
C SER A 92 14.12 -26.28 -10.63
N CYS A 93 13.72 -25.33 -11.48
CA CYS A 93 14.48 -24.12 -11.78
C CYS A 93 14.45 -23.07 -10.66
N LEU A 94 13.56 -23.17 -9.66
CA LEU A 94 13.54 -22.30 -8.46
C LEU A 94 14.18 -22.94 -7.23
N SER A 95 14.29 -24.27 -7.21
CA SER A 95 14.87 -25.00 -6.09
C SER A 95 16.29 -24.50 -5.79
N GLY A 96 16.54 -24.02 -4.56
CA GLY A 96 17.83 -23.46 -4.16
C GLY A 96 18.13 -22.04 -4.67
N LYS A 97 17.20 -21.40 -5.39
CA LYS A 97 17.43 -20.08 -6.02
C LYS A 97 16.74 -18.90 -5.34
N LEU A 98 15.78 -19.17 -4.46
CA LEU A 98 15.15 -18.13 -3.65
C LEU A 98 16.17 -17.57 -2.65
N ARG A 99 16.17 -16.25 -2.49
CA ARG A 99 16.96 -15.53 -1.49
C ARG A 99 16.11 -14.90 -0.38
N ALA A 100 14.83 -14.68 -0.64
CA ALA A 100 13.92 -14.10 0.33
C ALA A 100 12.48 -14.57 0.11
N ILE A 101 11.67 -14.50 1.17
CA ILE A 101 10.24 -14.83 1.17
C ILE A 101 9.43 -13.80 1.96
N SER A 102 8.16 -13.62 1.60
CA SER A 102 7.16 -12.90 2.40
C SER A 102 5.81 -13.60 2.29
N LEU A 103 5.11 -13.82 3.40
CA LEU A 103 3.84 -14.54 3.45
C LEU A 103 2.78 -13.67 4.10
N ASP A 104 1.66 -13.44 3.44
CA ASP A 104 0.51 -12.82 4.08
C ASP A 104 -0.78 -13.49 3.62
N ASP A 105 -1.66 -13.74 4.57
CA ASP A 105 -2.89 -14.49 4.35
C ASP A 105 -2.64 -15.79 3.56
N ASP A 106 -3.18 -15.94 2.36
CA ASP A 106 -3.13 -17.15 1.54
C ASP A 106 -2.10 -17.11 0.42
N GLU A 107 -1.24 -16.08 0.36
CA GLU A 107 -0.18 -15.96 -0.64
C GLU A 107 1.19 -15.85 0.03
N LEU A 108 2.18 -16.54 -0.56
CA LEU A 108 3.60 -16.39 -0.23
C LEU A 108 4.33 -15.95 -1.49
N VAL A 109 5.11 -14.88 -1.41
CA VAL A 109 6.04 -14.50 -2.48
C VAL A 109 7.45 -14.96 -2.14
N GLY A 110 8.13 -15.52 -3.14
CA GLY A 110 9.55 -15.81 -3.13
C GLY A 110 10.28 -14.88 -4.10
N ILE A 111 11.45 -14.39 -3.69
CA ILE A 111 12.32 -13.56 -4.53
C ILE A 111 13.57 -14.35 -4.88
N ASP A 112 13.91 -14.45 -6.16
CA ASP A 112 15.19 -15.06 -6.57
C ASP A 112 16.38 -14.09 -6.48
N ARG A 113 17.58 -14.61 -6.73
CA ARG A 113 18.83 -13.82 -6.73
C ARG A 113 18.88 -12.69 -7.77
N ALA A 114 18.06 -12.76 -8.82
CA ALA A 114 17.95 -11.72 -9.85
C ALA A 114 16.85 -10.69 -9.54
N GLY A 115 16.13 -10.87 -8.42
CA GLY A 115 15.08 -10.00 -7.93
C GLY A 115 13.68 -10.32 -8.47
N TRP A 116 13.49 -11.41 -9.23
CA TRP A 116 12.17 -11.77 -9.76
C TRP A 116 11.24 -12.26 -8.66
N ILE A 117 9.98 -11.82 -8.74
CA ILE A 117 8.89 -12.20 -7.85
C ILE A 117 8.24 -13.49 -8.38
N TYR A 118 8.01 -14.43 -7.48
CA TYR A 118 7.22 -15.64 -7.72
C TYR A 118 6.19 -15.79 -6.61
N THR A 119 4.94 -16.05 -6.96
CA THR A 119 3.85 -16.18 -5.99
C THR A 119 3.47 -17.64 -5.84
N MET A 120 3.43 -18.12 -4.61
CA MET A 120 2.74 -19.33 -4.21
C MET A 120 1.36 -18.96 -3.66
N ASP A 121 0.31 -19.42 -4.31
CA ASP A 121 -1.07 -19.15 -3.90
C ASP A 121 -1.67 -20.36 -3.15
N ASN A 122 -2.87 -20.17 -2.59
CA ASN A 122 -3.62 -21.18 -1.84
C ASN A 122 -2.92 -21.65 -0.56
N VAL A 123 -2.05 -20.84 0.06
CA VAL A 123 -1.31 -21.22 1.27
C VAL A 123 -2.23 -21.57 2.43
N ASN A 124 -3.41 -20.94 2.52
CA ASN A 124 -4.44 -21.25 3.52
C ASN A 124 -5.33 -22.46 3.18
N GLN A 125 -5.09 -23.11 2.04
CA GLN A 125 -5.73 -24.35 1.63
C GLN A 125 -4.80 -25.55 1.83
N SER A 126 -5.30 -26.74 1.46
CA SER A 126 -4.50 -27.97 1.42
C SER A 126 -3.21 -27.77 0.62
N PRO A 127 -2.05 -28.24 1.12
CA PRO A 127 -0.80 -28.32 0.36
C PRO A 127 -0.87 -29.01 -1.00
N LEU A 128 -1.93 -29.77 -1.31
CA LEU A 128 -2.17 -30.30 -2.67
C LEU A 128 -2.52 -29.20 -3.68
N LEU A 129 -3.01 -28.05 -3.22
CA LEU A 129 -3.46 -26.93 -4.04
C LEU A 129 -2.42 -25.81 -4.14
N TRP A 130 -1.31 -25.90 -3.38
CA TRP A 130 -0.24 -24.93 -3.47
C TRP A 130 0.39 -24.98 -4.85
N ASN A 131 0.30 -23.86 -5.55
CA ASN A 131 0.81 -23.70 -6.91
C ASN A 131 1.75 -22.49 -6.95
N TRP A 132 2.66 -22.46 -7.92
CA TRP A 132 3.59 -21.36 -8.11
C TRP A 132 3.34 -20.70 -9.45
N THR A 133 3.37 -19.37 -9.48
CA THR A 133 3.30 -18.58 -10.71
C THR A 133 4.41 -17.54 -10.75
N SER A 134 4.94 -17.29 -11.94
CA SER A 134 5.82 -16.15 -12.23
C SER A 134 5.04 -14.89 -12.62
N ALA A 135 3.77 -15.05 -12.99
CA ALA A 135 2.94 -13.95 -13.46
C ALA A 135 2.82 -12.86 -12.39
N TRP A 136 3.01 -11.61 -12.79
CA TRP A 136 2.82 -10.44 -11.93
C TRP A 136 2.65 -9.18 -12.78
N GLY A 137 1.56 -8.44 -12.56
CA GLY A 137 1.32 -7.13 -13.16
C GLY A 137 0.82 -7.15 -14.61
N ALA A 138 1.03 -6.01 -15.28
CA ALA A 138 0.52 -5.62 -16.61
C ALA A 138 -1.00 -5.81 -16.79
N MET A 139 -1.74 -5.55 -15.70
CA MET A 139 -3.17 -5.73 -15.53
C MET A 139 -3.57 -7.19 -15.36
N LEU A 140 -4.30 -7.49 -14.26
CA LEU A 140 -4.93 -8.80 -14.01
C LEU A 140 -3.96 -9.99 -14.08
N TRP A 141 -2.73 -9.87 -13.54
CA TRP A 141 -1.74 -10.94 -13.57
C TRP A 141 -1.33 -11.42 -14.99
N THR A 142 -1.43 -10.56 -16.02
CA THR A 142 -1.17 -10.98 -17.40
C THR A 142 0.28 -10.82 -17.85
N ALA A 143 1.13 -10.09 -17.11
CA ALA A 143 2.56 -10.01 -17.42
C ALA A 143 3.30 -11.29 -17.00
N PRO A 144 4.35 -11.68 -17.75
CA PRO A 144 5.14 -12.88 -17.47
C PRO A 144 5.89 -12.82 -16.14
N GLY A 145 6.07 -11.63 -15.57
CA GLY A 145 6.61 -11.42 -14.22
C GLY A 145 7.12 -10.01 -14.00
N ARG A 146 7.52 -9.72 -12.76
CA ARG A 146 8.08 -8.43 -12.33
C ARG A 146 9.23 -8.67 -11.35
N LYS A 147 10.18 -7.75 -11.30
CA LYS A 147 11.16 -7.67 -10.23
C LYS A 147 10.64 -6.85 -9.06
N LEU A 148 11.18 -7.12 -7.87
CA LEU A 148 10.97 -6.28 -6.70
C LEU A 148 11.47 -4.85 -7.00
N PRO A 149 10.72 -3.78 -6.63
CA PRO A 149 11.12 -2.40 -6.94
C PRO A 149 12.48 -1.99 -6.36
N ASP A 150 12.84 -2.52 -5.19
CA ASP A 150 14.13 -2.31 -4.50
C ASP A 150 14.35 -3.52 -3.59
N ASP A 151 15.58 -4.04 -3.54
CA ASP A 151 15.92 -5.28 -2.84
C ASP A 151 16.65 -5.09 -1.50
N ARG A 152 16.53 -3.89 -0.92
CA ARG A 152 16.98 -3.61 0.45
C ARG A 152 16.36 -4.59 1.45
N THR A 153 17.25 -5.18 2.25
CA THR A 153 16.88 -6.07 3.35
C THR A 153 15.93 -5.41 4.33
N GLY A 154 14.79 -6.05 4.59
CA GLY A 154 13.77 -5.54 5.51
C GLY A 154 13.02 -4.30 4.98
N GLY A 155 13.20 -3.98 3.70
CA GLY A 155 12.58 -2.83 3.04
C GLY A 155 11.25 -3.14 2.36
N TRP A 156 10.77 -4.38 2.36
CA TRP A 156 9.57 -4.77 1.61
C TRP A 156 8.80 -5.87 2.33
N ALA A 157 7.51 -6.00 2.02
CA ALA A 157 6.68 -7.08 2.54
C ALA A 157 5.50 -7.36 1.61
N LEU A 158 5.03 -8.60 1.58
CA LEU A 158 3.74 -8.94 0.99
C LEU A 158 2.62 -8.54 1.95
N SER A 159 1.57 -7.97 1.37
CA SER A 159 0.32 -7.62 2.03
C SER A 159 -0.84 -8.16 1.21
N VAL A 160 -1.72 -8.93 1.84
CA VAL A 160 -2.93 -9.49 1.23
C VAL A 160 -4.12 -9.23 2.15
N THR A 161 -5.13 -8.56 1.62
CA THR A 161 -6.44 -8.46 2.27
C THR A 161 -7.43 -9.39 1.56
N SER A 162 -7.85 -10.48 2.21
CA SER A 162 -8.82 -11.42 1.63
C SER A 162 -10.23 -11.31 2.23
N PRO A 163 -11.27 -11.82 1.54
CA PRO A 163 -12.65 -11.84 2.05
C PRO A 163 -12.86 -12.84 3.20
N ARG A 164 -11.88 -13.66 3.58
CA ARG A 164 -12.05 -14.75 4.56
C ARG A 164 -11.34 -14.48 5.87
N ASP A 165 -10.06 -14.11 5.81
CA ASP A 165 -9.30 -13.77 7.01
C ASP A 165 -9.59 -12.31 7.37
N ASN A 166 -9.29 -11.34 6.50
CA ASN A 166 -9.52 -9.93 6.85
C ASN A 166 -10.99 -9.51 6.73
N ARG A 167 -11.72 -10.10 5.78
CA ARG A 167 -13.16 -9.91 5.48
C ARG A 167 -13.54 -8.53 4.96
N ALA A 168 -12.98 -7.48 5.55
CA ALA A 168 -13.32 -6.11 5.29
C ALA A 168 -12.15 -5.17 5.61
N TYR A 169 -12.27 -3.93 5.15
CA TYR A 169 -11.40 -2.80 5.51
C TYR A 169 -12.24 -1.61 6.00
N LEU A 170 -11.58 -0.61 6.60
CA LEU A 170 -12.25 0.61 7.06
C LEU A 170 -11.90 1.81 6.17
N ASP A 171 -12.89 2.65 5.87
CA ASP A 171 -12.66 3.98 5.30
C ASP A 171 -12.18 4.98 6.37
N ILE A 172 -11.88 6.23 5.96
CA ILE A 172 -11.41 7.28 6.89
C ILE A 172 -12.45 7.68 7.96
N ALA A 173 -13.72 7.34 7.77
CA ALA A 173 -14.78 7.57 8.75
C ALA A 173 -15.05 6.33 9.63
N GLY A 174 -14.26 5.25 9.48
CA GLY A 174 -14.41 4.01 10.21
C GLY A 174 -15.55 3.11 9.69
N ARG A 175 -16.09 3.37 8.48
CA ARG A 175 -17.10 2.48 7.90
C ARG A 175 -16.46 1.22 7.36
N VAL A 176 -17.14 0.11 7.55
CA VAL A 176 -16.72 -1.21 7.10
C VAL A 176 -17.06 -1.38 5.62
N HIS A 177 -16.10 -1.80 4.80
CA HIS A 177 -16.29 -2.14 3.39
C HIS A 177 -15.82 -3.58 3.13
N PRO A 178 -16.59 -4.39 2.41
CA PRO A 178 -16.22 -5.79 2.15
C PRO A 178 -14.97 -5.88 1.27
N SER A 179 -14.08 -6.82 1.58
CA SER A 179 -12.95 -7.15 0.70
C SER A 179 -13.46 -7.92 -0.52
N GLY A 180 -12.86 -7.66 -1.69
CA GLY A 180 -13.22 -8.30 -2.94
C GLY A 180 -12.79 -9.76 -3.04
N MET A 181 -13.45 -10.55 -3.89
CA MET A 181 -13.15 -11.97 -4.07
C MET A 181 -11.78 -12.24 -4.71
N ALA A 182 -11.27 -11.27 -5.46
CA ALA A 182 -9.92 -11.26 -6.01
C ALA A 182 -8.85 -10.80 -5.01
N LYS A 183 -9.22 -10.60 -3.72
CA LYS A 183 -8.32 -10.10 -2.67
C LYS A 183 -7.74 -8.71 -3.03
N MET A 184 -6.92 -8.17 -2.14
CA MET A 184 -6.15 -6.95 -2.39
C MET A 184 -4.69 -7.29 -2.11
N THR A 185 -3.94 -7.62 -3.17
CA THR A 185 -2.55 -8.10 -3.08
C THR A 185 -1.59 -6.98 -3.45
N MET A 186 -0.65 -6.66 -2.56
CA MET A 186 0.32 -5.60 -2.79
C MET A 186 1.68 -5.95 -2.17
N ILE A 187 2.76 -5.55 -2.83
CA ILE A 187 4.12 -5.53 -2.27
C ILE A 187 4.60 -4.08 -2.17
N PRO A 188 4.41 -3.40 -1.02
CA PRO A 188 5.13 -2.17 -0.72
C PRO A 188 6.63 -2.44 -0.51
N ALA A 189 7.47 -1.55 -1.06
CA ALA A 189 8.92 -1.59 -0.95
C ALA A 189 9.49 -0.18 -0.73
N LEU A 190 10.42 -0.05 0.21
CA LEU A 190 11.21 1.16 0.45
C LEU A 190 12.18 1.36 -0.71
N THR A 191 12.05 2.48 -1.41
CA THR A 191 12.92 2.84 -2.54
C THR A 191 13.74 4.10 -2.22
N GLY A 192 14.80 4.32 -3.00
CA GLY A 192 15.67 5.49 -2.83
C GLY A 192 16.37 5.50 -1.48
N ASP A 193 16.32 6.61 -0.75
CA ASP A 193 16.90 6.73 0.60
C ASP A 193 15.98 6.19 1.72
N GLY A 194 14.87 5.52 1.37
CA GLY A 194 13.85 5.07 2.32
C GLY A 194 12.75 6.10 2.61
N SER A 195 12.81 7.29 2.00
CA SER A 195 11.71 8.27 2.06
C SER A 195 10.52 7.93 1.17
N ARG A 196 10.64 6.90 0.32
CA ARG A 196 9.64 6.54 -0.69
C ARG A 196 9.19 5.11 -0.49
N ILE A 197 7.90 4.87 -0.75
CA ILE A 197 7.31 3.53 -0.73
C ILE A 197 6.69 3.31 -2.10
N THR A 198 7.41 2.62 -2.97
CA THR A 198 6.86 2.13 -4.24
C THR A 198 6.11 0.84 -3.96
N TYR A 199 4.98 0.61 -4.63
CA TYR A 199 4.29 -0.67 -4.51
C TYR A 199 4.14 -1.38 -5.84
N ALA A 200 4.31 -2.69 -5.82
CA ALA A 200 3.95 -3.58 -6.90
C ALA A 200 2.59 -4.19 -6.59
N ASP A 201 1.64 -3.99 -7.50
CA ASP A 201 0.31 -4.58 -7.45
C ASP A 201 0.16 -5.46 -8.71
N PRO A 202 -0.33 -6.69 -8.59
CA PRO A 202 -0.43 -7.60 -9.72
C PRO A 202 -1.51 -7.19 -10.74
N TRP A 203 -2.38 -6.24 -10.41
CA TRP A 203 -3.37 -5.64 -11.29
C TRP A 203 -2.88 -4.37 -11.97
N LEU A 204 -1.66 -3.90 -11.73
CA LEU A 204 -1.14 -2.65 -12.29
C LEU A 204 0.02 -2.85 -13.28
N PRO A 205 0.37 -1.84 -14.10
CA PRO A 205 1.55 -1.86 -14.94
C PRO A 205 2.87 -2.11 -14.18
N ASN A 206 3.82 -2.74 -14.87
CA ASN A 206 5.16 -3.02 -14.36
C ASN A 206 6.12 -1.86 -14.59
N ASP A 207 5.98 -0.76 -13.85
CA ASP A 207 6.68 0.51 -14.13
C ASP A 207 7.21 1.31 -12.91
N ASP A 208 7.11 0.73 -11.70
CA ASP A 208 7.53 1.32 -10.41
C ASP A 208 7.00 2.73 -10.09
N SER A 209 5.97 3.19 -10.83
CA SER A 209 5.50 4.57 -10.77
C SER A 209 4.43 4.82 -9.71
N TYR A 210 3.84 3.75 -9.17
CA TYR A 210 2.83 3.79 -8.11
C TYR A 210 3.48 3.81 -6.73
N GLU A 211 3.04 4.75 -5.89
CA GLU A 211 3.66 5.01 -4.60
C GLU A 211 2.63 5.32 -3.51
N VAL A 212 3.00 4.97 -2.29
CA VAL A 212 2.39 5.49 -1.07
C VAL A 212 3.34 6.54 -0.50
N GLY A 213 2.88 7.78 -0.34
CA GLY A 213 3.67 8.80 0.37
C GLY A 213 4.00 8.31 1.78
N SER A 214 5.27 8.33 2.17
CA SER A 214 5.74 8.04 3.53
C SER A 214 5.24 9.08 4.56
N PRO A 215 5.42 8.86 5.88
CA PRO A 215 5.02 9.83 6.89
C PRO A 215 5.57 11.25 6.65
N LEU A 216 4.97 12.23 7.32
CA LEU A 216 5.42 13.64 7.31
C LEU A 216 5.49 14.24 5.90
N GLY A 217 4.43 13.99 5.11
CA GLY A 217 4.30 14.54 3.77
C GLY A 217 5.19 13.88 2.72
N GLY A 218 5.44 12.58 2.84
CA GLY A 218 6.25 11.82 1.88
C GLY A 218 7.75 12.00 2.06
N ARG A 219 8.21 12.40 3.25
CA ARG A 219 9.61 12.78 3.49
C ARG A 219 10.30 11.95 4.56
N PHE A 220 9.56 11.16 5.33
CA PHE A 220 10.11 10.36 6.42
C PHE A 220 11.00 9.22 5.90
N GLN A 221 12.30 9.26 6.23
CA GLN A 221 13.26 8.25 5.83
C GLN A 221 13.16 6.99 6.69
N SER A 222 12.49 5.98 6.16
CA SER A 222 12.32 4.67 6.80
C SER A 222 13.54 3.79 6.56
N VAL A 223 13.95 3.03 7.57
CA VAL A 223 15.01 2.01 7.46
C VAL A 223 14.46 0.59 7.37
N ALA A 224 13.20 0.38 7.76
CA ALA A 224 12.52 -0.89 7.65
C ALA A 224 11.02 -0.72 7.41
N LEU A 225 10.42 -1.72 6.76
CA LEU A 225 9.00 -1.80 6.44
C LEU A 225 8.49 -3.23 6.68
N ALA A 226 7.33 -3.34 7.32
CA ALA A 226 6.53 -4.55 7.33
C ALA A 226 5.10 -4.22 6.87
N ALA A 227 4.40 -5.22 6.33
CA ALA A 227 3.01 -5.06 5.92
C ALA A 227 2.21 -6.35 6.14
N SER A 228 0.92 -6.18 6.40
CA SER A 228 -0.07 -7.26 6.40
C SER A 228 -1.46 -6.68 6.23
N ALA A 229 -2.24 -7.26 5.33
CA ALA A 229 -3.64 -6.91 5.07
C ALA A 229 -3.90 -5.41 4.99
N SER A 230 -3.20 -4.82 4.03
CA SER A 230 -3.16 -3.42 3.64
C SER A 230 -2.66 -2.46 4.74
N THR A 231 -2.18 -2.97 5.87
CA THR A 231 -1.55 -2.17 6.93
C THR A 231 -0.03 -2.22 6.80
N MET A 232 0.58 -1.08 6.49
CA MET A 232 2.04 -0.88 6.53
C MET A 232 2.49 -0.43 7.91
N PHE A 233 3.71 -0.80 8.28
CA PHE A 233 4.40 -0.39 9.50
C PHE A 233 5.86 -0.06 9.17
N VAL A 234 6.27 1.18 9.44
CA VAL A 234 7.61 1.68 9.11
C VAL A 234 8.29 2.25 10.35
N THR A 235 9.62 2.25 10.34
CA THR A 235 10.46 2.87 11.38
C THR A 235 11.66 3.60 10.77
N ASN A 236 12.12 4.68 11.40
CA ASN A 236 13.41 5.32 11.06
C ASN A 236 14.54 4.80 11.96
N ARG A 237 15.76 5.33 11.75
CA ARG A 237 16.95 4.99 12.57
C ARG A 237 16.81 5.34 14.06
N TYR A 238 15.88 6.21 14.42
CA TYR A 238 15.61 6.66 15.78
C TYR A 238 14.49 5.89 16.46
N GLY A 239 13.92 4.87 15.81
CA GLY A 239 12.80 4.09 16.35
C GLY A 239 11.48 4.85 16.40
N ASP A 240 11.33 5.94 15.63
CA ASP A 240 10.03 6.55 15.43
C ASP A 240 9.25 5.74 14.42
N MET A 241 8.02 5.40 14.77
CA MET A 241 7.27 4.37 14.08
C MET A 241 5.92 4.90 13.64
N PHE A 242 5.48 4.48 12.45
CA PHE A 242 4.20 4.86 11.89
C PHE A 242 3.52 3.67 11.24
N THR A 243 2.19 3.65 11.30
CA THR A 243 1.36 2.70 10.55
C THR A 243 0.39 3.42 9.64
N ARG A 244 0.06 2.79 8.51
CA ARG A 244 -0.98 3.29 7.61
C ARG A 244 -1.72 2.14 6.97
N THR A 245 -3.04 2.19 6.99
CA THR A 245 -3.89 1.30 6.19
C THR A 245 -4.09 1.95 4.82
N PHE A 246 -3.58 1.31 3.77
CA PHE A 246 -3.65 1.77 2.41
C PHE A 246 -3.57 0.59 1.44
N ASP A 247 -4.40 0.65 0.42
CA ASP A 247 -4.40 -0.26 -0.71
C ASP A 247 -4.87 0.48 -1.96
N PHE A 248 -4.53 -0.03 -3.15
CA PHE A 248 -5.00 0.54 -4.41
C PHE A 248 -6.54 0.64 -4.43
N ASP A 249 -7.23 -0.44 -4.06
CA ASP A 249 -8.70 -0.53 -4.08
C ASP A 249 -9.37 0.35 -3.01
N SER A 250 -8.72 0.57 -1.86
CA SER A 250 -9.30 1.37 -0.76
C SER A 250 -8.97 2.86 -0.85
N SER A 251 -8.08 3.26 -1.76
CA SER A 251 -7.49 4.61 -1.77
C SER A 251 -8.16 5.62 -2.70
N GLY A 252 -9.16 5.20 -3.48
CA GLY A 252 -9.76 6.01 -4.55
C GLY A 252 -9.21 5.70 -5.94
N SER A 253 -8.20 4.85 -6.04
CA SER A 253 -7.44 4.64 -7.26
C SER A 253 -8.17 3.72 -8.27
N ASP A 254 -9.06 2.85 -7.78
CA ASP A 254 -9.78 1.85 -8.57
C ASP A 254 -11.28 2.18 -8.79
N SER A 255 -11.56 3.28 -9.50
CA SER A 255 -12.95 3.66 -9.79
C SER A 255 -13.68 2.74 -10.80
N VAL A 256 -13.01 1.69 -11.29
CA VAL A 256 -13.61 0.70 -12.19
C VAL A 256 -14.47 -0.28 -11.41
N PHE A 257 -14.01 -0.73 -10.24
CA PHE A 257 -14.68 -1.76 -9.44
C PHE A 257 -15.32 -1.22 -8.15
N PHE A 258 -14.89 -0.06 -7.67
CA PHE A 258 -15.34 0.52 -6.40
C PHE A 258 -15.97 1.91 -6.56
N ARG A 259 -16.87 2.25 -5.64
CA ARG A 259 -17.45 3.60 -5.52
C ARG A 259 -16.73 4.37 -4.42
N TYR A 260 -16.35 5.60 -4.73
CA TYR A 260 -15.72 6.50 -3.78
C TYR A 260 -16.49 7.81 -3.62
N SER A 261 -16.34 8.44 -2.45
CA SER A 261 -16.91 9.76 -2.20
C SER A 261 -15.98 10.60 -1.35
N TRP A 262 -15.74 11.85 -1.78
CA TRP A 262 -15.09 12.87 -0.95
C TRP A 262 -16.04 13.42 0.13
N GLU A 263 -17.35 13.27 -0.07
CA GLU A 263 -18.36 13.76 0.87
C GLU A 263 -18.70 12.73 1.94
N PRO A 264 -19.04 13.19 3.17
CA PRO A 264 -19.50 12.30 4.23
C PRO A 264 -20.69 11.44 3.79
N GLN A 265 -20.58 10.12 3.96
CA GLN A 265 -21.67 9.17 3.68
C GLN A 265 -22.57 8.93 4.91
N THR A 266 -22.87 9.99 5.67
CA THR A 266 -23.68 9.90 6.90
C THR A 266 -25.09 9.41 6.56
N GLY A 267 -25.61 8.46 7.34
CA GLY A 267 -26.95 7.90 7.17
C GLY A 267 -27.07 6.79 6.12
N LYS A 268 -26.00 6.51 5.35
CA LYS A 268 -25.97 5.35 4.46
C LYS A 268 -25.39 4.11 5.17
N PRO A 269 -25.98 2.92 4.99
CA PRO A 269 -25.43 1.67 5.52
C PRO A 269 -24.19 1.24 4.73
N SER A 270 -23.29 0.49 5.37
CA SER A 270 -22.23 -0.25 4.67
C SER A 270 -22.81 -1.32 3.76
N ALA A 271 -22.16 -1.59 2.63
CA ALA A 271 -22.50 -2.74 1.82
C ALA A 271 -22.12 -4.04 2.55
N THR A 272 -22.89 -5.10 2.32
CA THR A 272 -22.64 -6.41 2.94
C THR A 272 -21.76 -7.32 2.08
N ASN A 273 -21.59 -6.98 0.80
CA ASN A 273 -20.79 -7.72 -0.18
C ASN A 273 -20.38 -6.80 -1.33
N LEU A 274 -19.42 -7.24 -2.14
CA LEU A 274 -18.86 -6.43 -3.22
C LEU A 274 -19.90 -6.05 -4.30
N MET A 275 -20.89 -6.90 -4.57
CA MET A 275 -21.93 -6.58 -5.57
C MET A 275 -22.79 -5.38 -5.12
N GLN A 276 -23.18 -5.33 -3.85
CA GLN A 276 -23.83 -4.15 -3.27
C GLN A 276 -22.88 -2.94 -3.24
N GLU A 277 -21.62 -3.14 -2.86
CA GLU A 277 -20.61 -2.07 -2.82
C GLU A 277 -20.46 -1.40 -4.18
N THR A 278 -20.41 -2.16 -5.27
CA THR A 278 -20.24 -1.63 -6.63
C THR A 278 -21.53 -1.00 -7.18
N TRP A 279 -22.68 -1.66 -7.03
CA TRP A 279 -23.88 -1.31 -7.82
C TRP A 279 -25.01 -0.62 -7.02
N ASP A 280 -25.10 -0.84 -5.70
CA ASP A 280 -26.20 -0.31 -4.89
C ASP A 280 -25.83 1.06 -4.28
N ARG A 281 -26.34 2.12 -4.90
CA ARG A 281 -26.09 3.51 -4.47
C ARG A 281 -26.78 3.90 -3.15
N SER A 282 -27.68 3.07 -2.63
CA SER A 282 -28.26 3.25 -1.30
C SER A 282 -27.25 2.96 -0.18
N THR A 283 -26.21 2.16 -0.48
CA THR A 283 -25.09 1.91 0.43
C THR A 283 -24.00 2.98 0.33
N ALA A 284 -23.26 3.17 1.42
CA ALA A 284 -22.15 4.11 1.51
C ALA A 284 -21.06 3.76 0.49
N ALA A 285 -20.58 4.76 -0.25
CA ALA A 285 -19.33 4.65 -1.00
C ALA A 285 -18.12 4.74 -0.05
N VAL A 286 -16.97 4.22 -0.45
CA VAL A 286 -15.71 4.36 0.30
C VAL A 286 -15.36 5.84 0.45
N GLN A 287 -15.31 6.34 1.70
CA GLN A 287 -15.06 7.75 1.93
C GLN A 287 -13.57 8.09 1.79
N LEU A 288 -13.28 9.10 0.96
CA LEU A 288 -11.96 9.66 0.70
C LEU A 288 -11.70 10.93 1.54
N PRO A 289 -10.43 11.35 1.71
CA PRO A 289 -9.18 10.70 1.27
C PRO A 289 -8.92 9.36 1.98
N ALA A 290 -8.00 8.55 1.44
CA ALA A 290 -7.47 7.39 2.14
C ALA A 290 -6.89 7.80 3.52
N PRO A 291 -6.99 6.94 4.56
CA PRO A 291 -6.42 7.21 5.88
C PRO A 291 -4.94 7.63 5.81
N ASP A 292 -4.55 8.56 6.69
CA ASP A 292 -3.17 9.05 6.80
C ASP A 292 -2.34 8.15 7.74
N TRP A 293 -1.05 8.45 7.85
CA TRP A 293 -0.14 7.79 8.80
C TRP A 293 -0.50 8.10 10.25
N THR A 294 -0.57 7.05 11.06
CA THR A 294 -0.72 7.14 12.52
C THR A 294 0.61 6.84 13.18
N ARG A 295 1.09 7.78 14.00
CA ARG A 295 2.30 7.59 14.81
C ARG A 295 2.06 6.54 15.89
N GLN A 296 3.02 5.64 16.06
CA GLN A 296 3.02 4.62 17.11
C GLN A 296 3.82 5.11 18.33
N PRO A 297 3.43 4.71 19.55
CA PRO A 297 4.15 5.07 20.77
C PRO A 297 5.57 4.49 20.77
N LYS A 298 6.50 5.17 21.42
CA LYS A 298 7.88 4.69 21.57
C LYS A 298 7.92 3.41 22.41
N ILE A 299 8.86 2.55 22.09
CA ILE A 299 9.15 1.33 22.84
C ILE A 299 10.14 1.68 23.97
N PRO A 300 9.87 1.29 25.23
CA PRO A 300 10.71 1.67 26.38
C PRO A 300 11.97 0.80 26.55
N GLY A 301 12.61 0.36 25.47
CA GLY A 301 13.82 -0.47 25.53
C GLY A 301 14.54 -0.54 24.19
N GLU A 302 15.52 -1.45 24.04
CA GLU A 302 16.27 -1.57 22.79
C GLU A 302 15.40 -2.25 21.72
N ILE A 303 15.51 -1.77 20.48
CA ILE A 303 14.81 -2.32 19.31
C ILE A 303 15.74 -2.44 18.11
N THR A 304 15.32 -3.25 17.14
CA THR A 304 16.00 -3.41 15.85
C THR A 304 15.09 -3.00 14.70
N SER A 305 15.63 -3.08 13.48
CA SER A 305 14.91 -2.91 12.21
C SER A 305 14.02 -4.10 11.85
N ALA A 306 14.03 -5.22 12.59
CA ALA A 306 13.12 -6.33 12.30
C ALA A 306 11.71 -6.02 12.80
N LEU A 307 10.82 -5.68 11.86
CA LEU A 307 9.42 -5.36 12.09
C LEU A 307 8.52 -6.52 11.70
N THR A 308 7.33 -6.60 12.30
CA THR A 308 6.27 -7.51 11.86
C THR A 308 4.92 -6.87 12.03
N VAL A 309 4.09 -7.00 11.00
CA VAL A 309 2.64 -6.85 11.11
C VAL A 309 2.05 -8.21 10.79
N VAL A 310 1.11 -8.66 11.61
CA VAL A 310 0.39 -9.91 11.35
C VAL A 310 -1.07 -9.75 11.74
N SER A 311 -1.95 -10.47 11.04
CA SER A 311 -3.38 -10.57 11.37
C SER A 311 -3.63 -11.82 12.23
N PRO A 312 -3.60 -11.73 13.58
CA PRO A 312 -3.77 -12.91 14.44
C PRO A 312 -5.21 -13.45 14.42
N ARG A 313 -6.18 -12.62 14.04
CA ARG A 313 -7.62 -12.94 14.06
C ARG A 313 -8.32 -12.36 12.83
N PRO A 314 -9.46 -12.93 12.42
CA PRO A 314 -10.24 -12.38 11.34
C PRO A 314 -10.81 -10.98 11.64
N GLY A 315 -10.91 -10.13 10.62
CA GLY A 315 -11.56 -8.82 10.68
C GLY A 315 -10.66 -7.63 10.31
N PRO A 316 -11.28 -6.45 10.08
CA PRO A 316 -10.55 -5.21 9.83
C PRO A 316 -9.77 -4.80 11.08
N GLU A 317 -8.57 -4.25 10.87
CA GLU A 317 -7.71 -3.67 11.91
C GLU A 317 -7.29 -4.60 13.07
N GLN A 318 -7.63 -5.89 13.01
CA GLN A 318 -7.09 -6.93 13.90
C GLN A 318 -5.64 -7.20 13.50
N ARG A 319 -4.71 -6.33 13.92
CA ARG A 319 -3.28 -6.44 13.63
C ARG A 319 -2.48 -6.43 14.93
N GLU A 320 -1.55 -7.35 15.03
CA GLU A 320 -0.47 -7.30 16.01
C GLU A 320 0.77 -6.69 15.34
N LEU A 321 1.33 -5.67 15.98
CA LEU A 321 2.62 -5.09 15.63
C LEU A 321 3.69 -5.75 16.50
N ARG A 322 4.81 -6.17 15.90
CA ARG A 322 6.00 -6.62 16.63
C ARG A 322 7.25 -5.88 16.18
N VAL A 323 8.14 -5.64 17.12
CA VAL A 323 9.47 -5.06 16.89
C VAL A 323 10.47 -5.87 17.69
N GLU A 324 11.42 -6.50 17.01
CA GLU A 324 12.49 -7.25 17.68
C GLU A 324 13.33 -6.30 18.54
N GLY A 325 13.85 -6.81 19.67
CA GLY A 325 14.67 -5.99 20.55
C GLY A 325 15.16 -6.72 21.79
N ARG A 326 15.57 -5.93 22.78
CA ARG A 326 15.98 -6.43 24.10
C ARG A 326 15.26 -5.69 25.22
N ARG A 327 15.07 -6.42 26.31
CA ARG A 327 14.64 -5.87 27.60
C ARG A 327 15.45 -6.55 28.69
N ASP A 328 16.10 -5.76 29.54
CA ASP A 328 16.87 -6.24 30.70
C ASP A 328 17.89 -7.35 30.32
N GLY A 329 18.56 -7.19 29.17
CA GLY A 329 19.55 -8.13 28.63
C GLY A 329 18.97 -9.35 27.88
N ALA A 330 17.66 -9.64 28.01
CA ALA A 330 17.01 -10.72 27.29
C ALA A 330 16.62 -10.29 25.87
N THR A 331 16.91 -11.13 24.87
CA THR A 331 16.44 -10.93 23.49
C THR A 331 15.00 -11.41 23.32
N GLY A 332 14.26 -10.74 22.45
CA GLY A 332 12.87 -11.05 22.18
C GLY A 332 12.22 -10.05 21.24
N PHE A 333 10.92 -9.83 21.42
CA PHE A 333 10.19 -8.83 20.66
C PHE A 333 9.20 -8.07 21.54
N TRP A 334 9.09 -6.78 21.25
CA TRP A 334 8.03 -5.91 21.74
C TRP A 334 6.80 -6.10 20.87
N HIS A 335 5.62 -6.15 21.47
CA HIS A 335 4.38 -6.31 20.72
C HIS A 335 3.21 -5.55 21.34
N LYS A 336 2.25 -5.22 20.48
CA LYS A 336 0.95 -4.64 20.84
C LYS A 336 -0.06 -4.81 19.71
N GLU A 337 -1.34 -4.67 20.02
CA GLU A 337 -2.38 -4.49 18.98
C GLU A 337 -2.24 -3.13 18.29
N LEU A 338 -2.71 -3.00 17.04
CA LEU A 338 -2.56 -1.82 16.19
C LEU A 338 -2.83 -0.49 16.91
N HIS A 339 -3.93 -0.44 17.67
CA HIS A 339 -4.41 0.76 18.35
C HIS A 339 -4.09 0.81 19.84
N ALA A 340 -3.43 -0.22 20.39
CA ALA A 340 -3.03 -0.23 21.80
C ALA A 340 -1.95 0.85 22.05
N LYS A 341 -1.96 1.44 23.25
CA LYS A 341 -1.02 2.52 23.63
C LYS A 341 0.29 2.02 24.24
N ALA A 342 0.31 0.79 24.75
CA ALA A 342 1.43 0.24 25.50
C ALA A 342 2.02 -0.97 24.79
N TRP A 343 3.34 -1.11 24.90
CA TRP A 343 4.09 -2.27 24.40
C TRP A 343 4.31 -3.28 25.52
N SER A 344 4.19 -4.57 25.19
CA SER A 344 4.60 -5.69 26.03
C SER A 344 5.83 -6.36 25.43
N PHE A 345 6.64 -7.04 26.25
CA PHE A 345 7.84 -7.73 25.77
C PHE A 345 7.71 -9.24 25.99
N THR A 346 8.00 -10.01 24.94
CA THR A 346 8.08 -11.47 25.02
C THR A 346 9.53 -11.91 24.79
N PRO A 347 10.22 -12.49 25.78
CA PRO A 347 11.57 -13.00 25.59
C PRO A 347 11.56 -14.24 24.70
N THR A 348 12.54 -14.32 23.81
CA THR A 348 12.70 -15.47 22.92
C THR A 348 13.98 -16.24 23.13
N GLY A 349 15.03 -15.57 23.61
CA GLY A 349 16.38 -16.13 23.72
C GLY A 349 17.06 -16.37 22.37
N THR A 350 16.45 -15.92 21.26
CA THR A 350 17.04 -16.03 19.92
C THR A 350 17.97 -14.84 19.66
N PRO A 351 19.06 -15.02 18.89
CA PRO A 351 19.86 -13.90 18.41
C PRO A 351 19.00 -12.88 17.67
N LEU A 352 19.37 -11.60 17.78
CA LEU A 352 18.73 -10.54 17.00
C LEU A 352 19.03 -10.74 15.51
N GLN A 353 18.01 -10.56 14.67
CA GLN A 353 18.10 -10.67 13.21
C GLN A 353 18.21 -9.29 12.56
N GLY A 354 17.59 -8.27 13.15
CA GLY A 354 17.63 -6.90 12.65
C GLY A 354 18.85 -6.11 13.15
N THR A 355 19.12 -4.98 12.48
CA THR A 355 20.11 -4.00 12.94
C THR A 355 19.54 -3.18 14.10
N VAL A 356 20.29 -3.07 15.20
CA VAL A 356 19.92 -2.27 16.37
C VAL A 356 19.73 -0.80 15.97
N LEU A 357 18.65 -0.19 16.45
CA LEU A 357 18.31 1.22 16.21
C LEU A 357 18.63 2.06 17.45
N GLU A 358 18.79 3.37 17.27
CA GLU A 358 19.10 4.27 18.39
C GLU A 358 17.97 4.35 19.42
N ASN A 359 16.72 4.28 18.96
CA ASN A 359 15.49 4.34 19.77
C ASN A 359 15.50 5.37 20.90
N SER A 360 15.56 6.65 20.54
CA SER A 360 15.46 7.75 21.52
C SER A 360 14.16 7.67 22.33
N ALA A 361 14.15 8.17 23.57
CA ALA A 361 12.91 8.24 24.35
C ALA A 361 11.91 9.27 23.78
N THR A 362 12.40 10.25 23.02
CA THR A 362 11.61 11.33 22.41
C THR A 362 11.41 11.13 20.92
N ASP A 363 10.46 11.89 20.35
CA ASP A 363 10.22 11.94 18.91
C ASP A 363 11.38 12.63 18.18
N ARG A 364 11.91 11.97 17.15
CA ARG A 364 12.95 12.52 16.27
C ARG A 364 12.58 12.35 14.79
N SER A 365 11.28 12.18 14.50
CA SER A 365 10.78 11.88 13.16
C SER A 365 11.12 12.96 12.12
N SER A 366 11.35 14.20 12.56
CA SER A 366 11.64 15.35 11.71
C SER A 366 13.13 15.62 11.46
N GLU A 367 14.04 14.90 12.12
CA GLU A 367 15.48 15.19 12.03
C GLU A 367 16.14 14.68 10.73
N THR A 368 15.53 13.70 10.09
CA THR A 368 16.04 13.05 8.87
C THR A 368 14.97 13.01 7.79
N LEU A 369 14.38 14.17 7.50
CA LEU A 369 13.44 14.28 6.38
C LEU A 369 14.20 14.43 5.07
N ALA A 370 13.79 13.67 4.06
CA ALA A 370 14.22 13.92 2.68
C ALA A 370 13.86 15.35 2.24
N ALA A 371 14.55 15.87 1.22
CA ALA A 371 14.22 17.18 0.68
C ALA A 371 12.77 17.21 0.15
N PRO A 372 12.06 18.35 0.27
CA PRO A 372 10.77 18.52 -0.40
C PRO A 372 10.91 18.33 -1.92
N LYS A 373 9.84 17.88 -2.58
CA LYS A 373 9.82 17.83 -4.05
C LYS A 373 9.95 19.24 -4.64
N PRO A 374 10.61 19.41 -5.79
CA PRO A 374 10.87 20.75 -6.36
C PRO A 374 9.66 21.35 -7.09
N TRP A 375 8.55 20.63 -7.20
CA TRP A 375 7.42 20.99 -8.05
C TRP A 375 6.49 21.98 -7.36
N ASN A 376 6.69 23.27 -7.62
CA ASN A 376 5.79 24.34 -7.19
C ASN A 376 4.79 24.62 -8.30
N LEU A 377 3.57 24.14 -8.12
CA LEU A 377 2.56 24.10 -9.17
C LEU A 377 1.40 25.02 -8.86
N SER A 378 0.70 25.45 -9.91
CA SER A 378 -0.46 26.30 -9.74
C SER A 378 -1.39 26.21 -10.94
N ALA A 379 -2.68 26.41 -10.70
CA ALA A 379 -3.72 26.26 -11.69
C ALA A 379 -4.81 27.30 -11.49
N SER A 380 -5.41 27.79 -12.57
CA SER A 380 -6.72 28.46 -12.48
C SER A 380 -7.78 27.42 -12.16
N LEU A 381 -8.62 27.68 -11.15
CA LEU A 381 -9.77 26.83 -10.88
C LEU A 381 -10.83 27.08 -11.96
N PRO A 382 -11.46 26.02 -12.49
CA PRO A 382 -12.49 26.14 -13.51
C PRO A 382 -13.76 26.79 -12.95
N SER A 383 -14.50 27.48 -13.79
CA SER A 383 -15.85 27.94 -13.50
C SER A 383 -16.75 26.71 -13.32
N ARG A 384 -17.63 26.76 -12.32
CA ARG A 384 -18.56 25.67 -12.02
C ARG A 384 -19.82 25.67 -12.90
N SER A 385 -19.79 26.36 -14.05
CA SER A 385 -20.88 26.41 -15.04
C SER A 385 -20.67 25.48 -16.23
N ALA A 386 -19.56 24.73 -16.27
CA ALA A 386 -19.32 23.71 -17.30
C ALA A 386 -20.33 22.56 -17.17
N ALA A 387 -20.73 21.97 -18.31
CA ALA A 387 -21.70 20.88 -18.38
C ALA A 387 -21.17 19.55 -17.78
N VAL A 388 -19.84 19.39 -17.72
CA VAL A 388 -19.18 18.23 -17.10
C VAL A 388 -18.14 18.74 -16.10
N ASP A 389 -18.31 18.41 -14.82
CA ASP A 389 -17.34 18.64 -13.75
C ASP A 389 -16.95 17.32 -13.07
N ALA A 390 -15.96 17.34 -12.18
CA ALA A 390 -15.51 16.13 -11.49
C ALA A 390 -16.62 15.42 -10.69
N GLN A 391 -17.56 16.18 -10.11
CA GLN A 391 -18.73 15.59 -9.45
C GLN A 391 -19.61 14.83 -10.45
N THR A 392 -19.84 15.41 -11.63
CA THR A 392 -20.58 14.77 -12.72
C THR A 392 -19.94 13.44 -13.11
N LEU A 393 -18.60 13.38 -13.23
CA LEU A 393 -17.88 12.14 -13.56
C LEU A 393 -18.04 11.05 -12.49
N ILE A 394 -17.99 11.44 -11.21
CA ILE A 394 -18.27 10.53 -10.08
C ILE A 394 -19.72 10.05 -10.14
N ASP A 395 -20.67 10.97 -10.37
CA ASP A 395 -22.10 10.69 -10.34
C ASP A 395 -22.55 9.78 -11.48
N ILE A 396 -21.99 9.90 -12.68
CA ILE A 396 -22.34 9.03 -13.81
C ILE A 396 -21.65 7.66 -13.74
N GLY A 397 -20.72 7.46 -12.80
CA GLY A 397 -20.01 6.18 -12.63
C GLY A 397 -19.11 5.81 -13.81
N LEU A 398 -18.71 6.80 -14.63
CA LEU A 398 -17.61 6.58 -15.56
C LEU A 398 -16.33 6.33 -14.76
N PRO A 399 -15.42 5.46 -15.21
CA PRO A 399 -14.18 5.18 -14.50
C PRO A 399 -13.24 6.39 -14.62
N TYR A 400 -13.51 7.40 -13.82
CA TYR A 400 -12.84 8.70 -13.85
C TYR A 400 -11.37 8.60 -13.45
N SER A 401 -10.96 7.49 -12.82
CA SER A 401 -9.56 7.16 -12.60
C SER A 401 -8.79 6.84 -13.90
N VAL A 402 -9.44 6.45 -15.00
CA VAL A 402 -8.79 6.15 -16.29
C VAL A 402 -8.97 7.24 -17.37
N VAL A 403 -9.82 8.25 -17.14
CA VAL A 403 -10.12 9.30 -18.13
C VAL A 403 -9.32 10.57 -17.84
N ASP A 404 -8.37 10.91 -18.73
CA ASP A 404 -7.59 12.15 -18.65
C ASP A 404 -8.48 13.39 -18.93
N PRO A 405 -8.59 14.36 -18.01
CA PRO A 405 -9.39 15.56 -18.19
C PRO A 405 -8.93 16.42 -19.38
N ARG A 406 -7.68 16.30 -19.83
CA ARG A 406 -7.19 16.98 -21.05
C ARG A 406 -7.82 16.42 -22.32
N LEU A 407 -8.49 15.26 -22.28
CA LEU A 407 -9.32 14.77 -23.39
C LEU A 407 -10.58 15.62 -23.58
N LEU A 408 -11.18 16.13 -22.48
CA LEU A 408 -12.35 17.01 -22.55
C LEU A 408 -12.02 18.32 -23.28
N ASP A 409 -10.81 18.85 -23.06
CA ASP A 409 -10.31 20.03 -23.76
C ASP A 409 -10.10 19.80 -25.26
N ARG A 410 -9.65 18.60 -25.63
CA ARG A 410 -9.45 18.20 -27.03
C ARG A 410 -10.77 18.08 -27.80
N VAL A 411 -11.87 17.76 -27.12
CA VAL A 411 -13.22 17.69 -27.72
C VAL A 411 -14.04 18.97 -27.54
N GLY A 412 -13.40 20.08 -27.15
CA GLY A 412 -14.04 21.40 -27.09
C GLY A 412 -14.81 21.72 -25.82
N LEU A 413 -14.80 20.85 -24.79
CA LEU A 413 -15.48 21.05 -23.51
C LEU A 413 -14.62 21.85 -22.51
N LYS A 414 -14.04 22.97 -22.96
CA LYS A 414 -13.20 23.83 -22.10
C LYS A 414 -14.05 24.55 -21.05
N ALA A 415 -13.72 24.40 -19.77
CA ALA A 415 -14.28 25.25 -18.71
C ALA A 415 -13.52 26.59 -18.63
N ALA A 416 -14.27 27.70 -18.64
CA ALA A 416 -13.72 29.04 -18.43
C ALA A 416 -13.11 29.18 -17.02
N PRO A 417 -12.14 30.09 -16.79
CA PRO A 417 -11.57 30.28 -15.45
C PRO A 417 -12.58 30.94 -14.50
N SER A 418 -12.63 30.46 -13.25
CA SER A 418 -13.48 31.02 -12.18
C SER A 418 -12.96 32.32 -11.58
N GLY A 419 -11.72 32.69 -11.88
CA GLY A 419 -11.00 33.79 -11.22
C GLY A 419 -10.33 33.42 -9.90
N TYR A 420 -10.46 32.17 -9.44
CA TYR A 420 -9.68 31.63 -8.33
C TYR A 420 -8.44 30.91 -8.86
N ARG A 421 -7.32 30.99 -8.11
CA ARG A 421 -6.06 30.34 -8.46
C ARG A 421 -5.59 29.42 -7.33
N LEU A 422 -5.45 28.14 -7.61
CA LEU A 422 -4.83 27.18 -6.70
C LEU A 422 -3.31 27.26 -6.84
N SER A 423 -2.59 27.28 -5.72
CA SER A 423 -1.13 27.18 -5.66
C SER A 423 -0.74 26.12 -4.64
N VAL A 424 0.20 25.25 -5.03
CA VAL A 424 0.68 24.13 -4.22
C VAL A 424 2.20 24.14 -4.26
N ALA A 425 2.81 24.22 -3.08
CA ALA A 425 4.26 24.09 -2.96
C ALA A 425 4.65 22.62 -2.82
N ASN A 426 5.81 22.25 -3.36
CA ASN A 426 6.39 20.92 -3.24
C ASN A 426 5.41 19.77 -3.53
N PHE A 427 4.61 19.92 -4.59
CA PHE A 427 3.60 18.95 -4.99
C PHE A 427 4.26 17.58 -5.14
N ASP A 428 3.75 16.54 -4.49
CA ASP A 428 4.21 15.16 -4.67
C ASP A 428 3.00 14.28 -5.02
N PRO A 429 2.94 13.62 -6.20
CA PRO A 429 1.81 12.78 -6.56
C PRO A 429 1.56 11.60 -5.60
N ALA A 430 2.58 11.14 -4.85
CA ALA A 430 2.45 10.03 -3.91
C ALA A 430 1.78 10.42 -2.58
N VAL A 431 1.83 11.71 -2.21
CA VAL A 431 1.19 12.21 -1.00
C VAL A 431 -0.32 12.27 -1.22
N THR A 432 -1.13 11.87 -0.23
CA THR A 432 -2.60 11.86 -0.35
C THR A 432 -3.22 13.21 -0.02
N SER A 433 -2.70 13.92 0.98
CA SER A 433 -3.23 15.21 1.44
C SER A 433 -2.08 16.19 1.64
N ARG A 434 -2.20 17.42 1.13
CA ARG A 434 -1.18 18.46 1.35
C ARG A 434 -1.80 19.85 1.51
N ALA A 435 -1.08 20.74 2.19
CA ALA A 435 -1.46 22.13 2.27
C ALA A 435 -1.35 22.80 0.89
N ALA A 436 -2.30 23.68 0.60
CA ALA A 436 -2.34 24.51 -0.60
C ALA A 436 -2.98 25.86 -0.29
N THR A 437 -3.00 26.76 -1.27
CA THR A 437 -3.64 28.07 -1.15
C THR A 437 -4.50 28.35 -2.37
N VAL A 438 -5.73 28.81 -2.13
CA VAL A 438 -6.55 29.44 -3.16
C VAL A 438 -6.40 30.95 -3.04
N THR A 439 -5.99 31.60 -4.12
CA THR A 439 -5.96 33.06 -4.23
C THR A 439 -7.21 33.54 -4.97
N THR A 440 -7.94 34.49 -4.39
CA THR A 440 -9.13 35.10 -4.99
C THR A 440 -8.74 36.20 -5.98
N ARG A 441 -9.71 36.73 -6.74
CA ARG A 441 -9.49 37.85 -7.67
C ARG A 441 -8.96 39.12 -6.99
N SER A 442 -9.32 39.34 -5.73
CA SER A 442 -8.85 40.50 -4.95
C SER A 442 -7.46 40.28 -4.34
N GLY A 443 -6.85 39.10 -4.53
CA GLY A 443 -5.55 38.74 -3.96
C GLY A 443 -5.63 38.07 -2.59
N THR A 444 -6.82 37.95 -2.00
CA THR A 444 -7.00 37.26 -0.71
C THR A 444 -6.57 35.79 -0.81
N ARG A 445 -5.84 35.32 0.20
CA ARG A 445 -5.30 33.95 0.27
C ARG A 445 -6.13 33.12 1.24
N ILE A 446 -6.76 32.07 0.73
CA ILE A 446 -7.56 31.13 1.51
C ILE A 446 -6.74 29.83 1.68
N PRO A 447 -6.35 29.45 2.91
CA PRO A 447 -5.72 28.16 3.16
C PRO A 447 -6.68 27.02 2.83
N VAL A 448 -6.20 26.03 2.08
CA VAL A 448 -6.96 24.83 1.73
C VAL A 448 -6.08 23.58 1.85
N LEU A 449 -6.71 22.41 1.86
CA LEU A 449 -6.05 21.13 1.63
C LEU A 449 -6.34 20.67 0.20
N LEU A 450 -5.30 20.18 -0.47
CA LEU A 450 -5.41 19.46 -1.73
C LEU A 450 -5.23 17.97 -1.47
N HIS A 451 -6.29 17.22 -1.75
CA HIS A 451 -6.29 15.77 -1.73
C HIS A 451 -6.08 15.21 -3.13
N THR A 452 -5.27 14.17 -3.27
CA THR A 452 -5.08 13.46 -4.55
C THR A 452 -4.98 11.95 -4.33
N ALA A 453 -5.40 11.20 -5.34
CA ALA A 453 -5.08 9.78 -5.50
C ALA A 453 -4.68 9.51 -6.97
N ASP A 454 -3.80 8.55 -7.16
CA ASP A 454 -3.27 8.19 -8.48
C ASP A 454 -4.15 7.10 -9.10
N GLY A 455 -4.87 7.45 -10.16
CA GLY A 455 -5.83 6.55 -10.77
C GLY A 455 -5.20 5.33 -11.44
N MET A 456 -6.03 4.32 -11.71
CA MET A 456 -5.67 3.18 -12.56
C MET A 456 -5.14 3.65 -13.92
N ARG A 457 -4.02 3.06 -14.36
CA ARG A 457 -3.40 3.32 -15.67
C ARG A 457 -3.24 2.01 -16.41
N MET A 458 -3.63 1.99 -17.68
CA MET A 458 -3.52 0.81 -18.54
C MET A 458 -2.12 0.65 -19.15
N THR A 459 -1.31 1.70 -19.10
CA THR A 459 0.04 1.73 -19.70
C THR A 459 1.08 2.14 -18.67
N PRO A 460 2.33 1.65 -18.79
CA PRO A 460 3.45 2.12 -18.01
C PRO A 460 3.57 3.65 -17.99
N GLY A 461 3.87 4.21 -16.82
CA GLY A 461 4.20 5.60 -16.60
C GLY A 461 5.55 5.76 -15.90
N HIS A 462 5.94 7.03 -15.71
CA HIS A 462 7.18 7.35 -15.02
C HIS A 462 6.94 7.60 -13.53
N VAL A 463 7.96 7.29 -12.74
CA VAL A 463 8.08 7.64 -11.34
C VAL A 463 8.02 9.18 -11.16
N GLY A 464 7.23 9.67 -10.20
CA GLY A 464 7.06 11.11 -9.96
C GLY A 464 6.34 11.86 -11.08
N LEU A 465 6.71 13.13 -11.30
CA LEU A 465 6.22 13.96 -12.40
C LEU A 465 7.28 14.09 -13.50
N THR A 466 6.83 14.09 -14.76
CA THR A 466 7.66 14.33 -15.94
C THR A 466 7.02 15.40 -16.83
N LYS A 467 7.55 15.61 -18.05
CA LYS A 467 6.86 16.39 -19.08
C LYS A 467 5.56 15.74 -19.56
N THR A 468 5.40 14.43 -19.35
CA THR A 468 4.18 13.70 -19.69
C THR A 468 3.13 13.95 -18.60
N PRO A 469 1.92 14.39 -18.97
CA PRO A 469 0.76 14.48 -18.09
C PRO A 469 0.56 13.26 -17.19
N ARG A 470 0.54 13.45 -15.87
CA ARG A 470 0.05 12.48 -14.89
C ARG A 470 -1.35 12.86 -14.45
N HIS A 471 -2.33 12.02 -14.76
CA HIS A 471 -3.71 12.17 -14.32
C HIS A 471 -3.87 11.75 -12.87
N LEU A 472 -4.60 12.54 -12.10
CA LEU A 472 -4.88 12.32 -10.70
C LEU A 472 -6.34 12.70 -10.43
N ILE A 473 -6.97 11.96 -9.52
CA ILE A 473 -8.26 12.34 -8.96
C ILE A 473 -8.02 13.13 -7.67
N GLY A 474 -8.91 14.04 -7.29
CA GLY A 474 -8.67 14.83 -6.10
C GLY A 474 -9.89 15.57 -5.55
N ALA A 475 -9.62 16.34 -4.51
CA ALA A 475 -10.58 17.28 -3.94
C ALA A 475 -9.85 18.46 -3.30
N ILE A 476 -10.54 19.61 -3.29
CA ILE A 476 -10.14 20.75 -2.47
C ILE A 476 -11.01 20.74 -1.21
N GLU A 477 -10.37 20.76 -0.05
CA GLU A 477 -11.03 20.84 1.25
C GLU A 477 -10.64 22.15 1.95
N ILE A 478 -11.63 22.81 2.57
CA ILE A 478 -11.39 23.93 3.47
C ILE A 478 -11.24 23.37 4.90
N PRO A 479 -10.11 23.67 5.60
CA PRO A 479 -9.94 23.34 7.01
C PRO A 479 -11.11 23.82 7.86
N ARG A 480 -11.47 23.08 8.92
CA ARG A 480 -12.71 23.32 9.69
C ARG A 480 -12.77 24.72 10.31
N ASP A 481 -11.66 25.22 10.80
CA ASP A 481 -11.48 26.57 11.34
C ASP A 481 -11.69 27.64 10.26
N VAL A 482 -11.06 27.49 9.09
CA VAL A 482 -11.24 28.39 7.94
C VAL A 482 -12.69 28.34 7.45
N TYR A 483 -13.31 27.16 7.39
CA TYR A 483 -14.69 27.00 6.97
C TYR A 483 -15.68 27.68 7.93
N ARG A 484 -15.41 27.66 9.24
CA ARG A 484 -16.21 28.40 10.24
C ARG A 484 -16.04 29.90 10.10
N ALA A 485 -14.85 30.38 9.72
CA ALA A 485 -14.57 31.81 9.54
C ALA A 485 -15.43 32.46 8.45
N ARG A 486 -16.06 31.71 7.54
CA ARG A 486 -17.03 32.24 6.54
C ARG A 486 -18.17 33.07 7.15
N ALA A 487 -18.48 32.87 8.43
CA ALA A 487 -19.46 33.70 9.15
C ALA A 487 -19.03 35.17 9.27
N ASN A 488 -17.73 35.46 9.20
CA ASN A 488 -17.17 36.80 9.37
C ASN A 488 -16.19 37.21 8.25
N ASP A 489 -15.74 36.27 7.42
CA ASP A 489 -14.88 36.52 6.26
C ASP A 489 -15.70 36.44 4.95
N PRO A 490 -15.99 37.58 4.30
CA PRO A 490 -16.79 37.62 3.08
C PRO A 490 -16.09 36.98 1.86
N GLU A 491 -14.75 36.94 1.82
CA GLU A 491 -14.01 36.31 0.72
C GLU A 491 -14.08 34.79 0.82
N VAL A 492 -13.92 34.24 2.04
CA VAL A 492 -14.12 32.82 2.31
C VAL A 492 -15.58 32.44 2.07
N ARG A 493 -16.54 33.23 2.54
CA ARG A 493 -17.97 32.98 2.28
C ARG A 493 -18.26 32.90 0.78
N ARG A 494 -17.80 33.88 0.01
CA ARG A 494 -18.01 33.90 -1.44
C ARG A 494 -17.39 32.69 -2.13
N PHE A 495 -16.17 32.28 -1.73
CA PHE A 495 -15.54 31.08 -2.28
C PHE A 495 -16.34 29.81 -1.95
N VAL A 496 -16.80 29.67 -0.70
CA VAL A 496 -17.63 28.55 -0.27
C VAL A 496 -18.95 28.50 -1.05
N ASP A 497 -19.67 29.61 -1.11
CA ASP A 497 -21.00 29.64 -1.71
C ASP A 497 -20.93 29.49 -3.24
N ALA A 498 -20.01 30.22 -3.90
CA ALA A 498 -19.96 30.29 -5.35
C ALA A 498 -19.16 29.15 -6.02
N TRP A 499 -18.02 28.76 -5.45
CA TRP A 499 -17.15 27.75 -6.06
C TRP A 499 -17.29 26.37 -5.42
N MET A 500 -17.32 26.30 -4.08
CA MET A 500 -17.51 25.04 -3.35
C MET A 500 -18.98 24.59 -3.27
N ARG A 501 -19.93 25.39 -3.79
CA ARG A 501 -21.38 25.15 -3.75
C ARG A 501 -21.90 24.87 -2.33
N GLY A 502 -21.43 25.62 -1.35
CA GLY A 502 -21.81 25.48 0.06
C GLY A 502 -21.19 24.28 0.77
N LYS A 503 -20.27 23.54 0.12
CA LYS A 503 -19.61 22.37 0.69
C LYS A 503 -18.24 22.73 1.28
N ARG A 504 -17.78 21.92 2.23
CA ARG A 504 -16.44 22.05 2.83
C ARG A 504 -15.36 21.36 2.00
N ILE A 505 -15.73 20.31 1.30
CA ILE A 505 -14.87 19.55 0.39
C ILE A 505 -15.56 19.46 -0.97
N THR A 506 -14.78 19.59 -2.03
CA THR A 506 -15.31 19.60 -3.40
C THR A 506 -14.39 18.81 -4.31
N PRO A 507 -14.89 17.77 -5.02
CA PRO A 507 -14.08 16.99 -5.92
C PRO A 507 -13.59 17.81 -7.10
N ILE A 508 -12.40 17.42 -7.56
CA ILE A 508 -11.76 17.90 -8.78
C ILE A 508 -11.09 16.72 -9.49
N THR A 509 -10.82 16.89 -10.77
CA THR A 509 -9.82 16.09 -11.49
C THR A 509 -8.64 16.98 -11.81
N LEU A 510 -7.43 16.42 -11.81
CA LEU A 510 -6.24 17.21 -12.09
C LEU A 510 -5.22 16.44 -12.89
N SER A 511 -4.44 17.18 -13.67
CA SER A 511 -3.35 16.63 -14.46
C SER A 511 -2.09 17.46 -14.21
N ALA A 512 -1.01 16.80 -13.83
CA ALA A 512 0.24 17.46 -13.43
C ALA A 512 1.42 17.05 -14.33
N THR A 513 2.34 17.98 -14.54
CA THR A 513 3.67 17.75 -15.12
C THR A 513 4.71 18.40 -14.20
N THR A 514 5.99 18.33 -14.55
CA THR A 514 7.05 19.03 -13.79
C THR A 514 6.87 20.55 -13.71
N THR A 515 6.08 21.15 -14.62
CA THR A 515 5.95 22.61 -14.75
C THR A 515 4.51 23.11 -14.79
N ASP A 516 3.53 22.22 -14.89
CA ASP A 516 2.13 22.59 -15.14
C ASP A 516 1.16 21.78 -14.29
N LEU A 517 0.06 22.41 -13.89
CA LEU A 517 -1.06 21.80 -13.19
C LEU A 517 -2.36 22.29 -13.83
N VAL A 518 -3.18 21.34 -14.24
CA VAL A 518 -4.52 21.59 -14.77
C VAL A 518 -5.54 21.04 -13.79
N VAL A 519 -6.61 21.80 -13.51
CA VAL A 519 -7.71 21.40 -12.61
C VAL A 519 -9.04 21.50 -13.38
N ARG A 520 -9.91 20.50 -13.20
CA ARG A 520 -11.25 20.40 -13.78
C ARG A 520 -12.31 20.04 -12.75
#